data_AF-A0A928YCE4-F1
#
_entry.id   AF-A0A928YCE4-F1
#
_cell.length_a   1.000
_cell.length_b   1.000
_cell.length_c   1.000
_cell.angle_alpha   90.00
_cell.angle_beta   90.00
_cell.angle_gamma   90.00
#
_symmetry.space_group_name_H-M   'P 1'
#
loop_
_entity.id
_entity.type
_entity.pdbx_description
1 polymer ?
#
loop_
_entity_poly.entity_id
_entity_poly.type
_entity_poly.pdbx_seq_one_letter_code
_entity_poly.pdbx_strand_id
1 'polypeptide(L)'
;MVKLLEELMEGDTAGDPMGKGKIWTRRSTRTLKKECGDRGVSVCATTVSRLLKDMDYSLRVNRKTIAETRHPDRNRQFEIINETKKYFEDSGQPIISVDVRKGIDR
;
A
#
# COMPACT_ATOMS: atom_id res chain seq x y z
N MET A 1 -25.32 8.19 7.30
CA MET A 1 -23.90 8.46 7.62
C MET A 1 -23.10 7.16 7.66
N VAL A 2 -23.40 6.21 8.56
CA VAL A 2 -22.62 4.95 8.66
C VAL A 2 -22.57 4.19 7.32
N LYS A 3 -23.71 4.04 6.65
CA LYS A 3 -23.79 3.47 5.28
C LYS A 3 -22.89 4.17 4.26
N LEU A 4 -22.81 5.50 4.32
CA LEU A 4 -21.95 6.27 3.43
C LEU A 4 -20.47 5.99 3.68
N LEU A 5 -20.09 5.82 4.96
CA LEU A 5 -18.72 5.45 5.32
C LEU A 5 -18.42 4.00 4.92
N GLU A 6 -19.36 3.07 5.06
CA GLU A 6 -19.25 1.68 4.58
C GLU A 6 -18.97 1.64 3.06
N GLU A 7 -19.76 2.37 2.26
CA GLU A 7 -19.56 2.49 0.81
C GLU A 7 -18.19 3.08 0.45
N LEU A 8 -17.71 4.08 1.19
CA LEU A 8 -16.39 4.67 0.96
C LEU A 8 -15.25 3.67 1.28
N MET A 9 -15.51 2.73 2.19
CA MET A 9 -14.53 1.77 2.69
C MET A 9 -14.49 0.46 1.89
N GLU A 10 -15.57 0.08 1.20
CA GLU A 10 -15.66 -1.16 0.40
C GLU A 10 -14.48 -1.31 -0.58
N GLY A 11 -14.07 -0.22 -1.24
CA GLY A 11 -12.94 -0.20 -2.17
C GLY A 11 -11.57 0.09 -1.55
N ASP A 12 -11.49 0.36 -0.25
CA ASP A 12 -10.24 0.76 0.43
C ASP A 12 -9.86 -0.15 1.61
N THR A 13 -10.65 -1.20 1.83
CA THR A 13 -10.42 -2.18 2.87
C THR A 13 -9.27 -3.08 2.48
N ALA A 14 -8.20 -3.03 3.26
CA ALA A 14 -7.10 -3.98 3.19
C ALA A 14 -7.08 -4.83 4.46
N GLY A 15 -6.55 -6.05 4.37
CA GLY A 15 -6.61 -6.98 5.48
C GLY A 15 -6.04 -8.33 5.09
N ASP A 16 -6.16 -9.28 6.00
CA ASP A 16 -5.84 -10.68 5.72
C ASP A 16 -6.91 -11.26 4.77
N PRO A 17 -6.53 -11.75 3.56
CA PRO A 17 -7.47 -12.37 2.63
C PRO A 17 -8.13 -13.65 3.18
N MET A 18 -7.59 -14.24 4.26
CA MET A 18 -8.09 -15.48 4.88
C MET A 18 -9.06 -15.24 6.06
N GLY A 19 -9.55 -14.00 6.24
CA GLY A 19 -10.80 -13.72 6.97
C GLY A 19 -10.71 -13.70 8.51
N LYS A 20 -9.53 -13.86 9.10
CA LYS A 20 -9.34 -13.79 10.57
C LYS A 20 -8.45 -12.65 11.05
N GLY A 21 -7.96 -11.80 10.14
CA GLY A 21 -7.09 -10.68 10.47
C GLY A 21 -7.83 -9.34 10.60
N LYS A 22 -7.27 -8.42 11.40
CA LYS A 22 -7.73 -7.03 11.49
C LYS A 22 -7.83 -6.42 10.10
N ILE A 23 -8.93 -5.73 9.81
CA ILE A 23 -9.06 -4.90 8.61
C ILE A 23 -8.45 -3.52 8.86
N TRP A 24 -7.89 -2.92 7.81
CA TRP A 24 -7.29 -1.61 7.88
C TRP A 24 -7.48 -0.82 6.60
N THR A 25 -7.47 0.50 6.75
CA THR A 25 -7.49 1.46 5.63
C THR A 25 -6.22 2.28 5.62
N ARG A 26 -5.87 2.75 4.43
CA ARG A 26 -4.77 3.71 4.21
C ARG A 26 -5.26 5.14 4.12
N ARG A 27 -6.58 5.34 4.01
CA ARG A 27 -7.18 6.67 4.01
C ARG A 27 -7.07 7.29 5.39
N SER A 28 -6.69 8.56 5.39
CA SER A 28 -6.71 9.34 6.61
C SER A 28 -8.14 9.70 6.99
N THR A 29 -8.40 9.92 8.28
CA THR A 29 -9.72 10.39 8.75
C THR A 29 -10.06 11.79 8.21
N ARG A 30 -9.04 12.59 7.84
CA ARG A 30 -9.23 13.88 7.17
C ARG A 30 -9.69 13.72 5.72
N THR A 31 -9.14 12.74 5.00
CA THR A 31 -9.54 12.38 3.64
C THR A 31 -11.00 11.93 3.64
N LEU A 32 -11.34 10.98 4.52
CA LEU A 32 -12.71 10.47 4.64
C LEU A 32 -13.70 11.56 5.09
N LYS A 33 -13.31 12.46 5.99
CA LYS A 33 -14.11 13.65 6.32
C LYS A 33 -14.43 14.48 5.06
N LYS A 34 -13.42 14.74 4.22
CA LYS A 34 -13.59 15.54 3.00
C LYS A 34 -14.56 14.84 2.04
N GLU A 35 -14.36 13.56 1.79
CA GLU A 35 -15.20 12.77 0.88
C GLU A 35 -16.65 12.67 1.38
N CYS A 36 -16.87 12.56 2.70
CA CYS A 36 -18.21 12.68 3.28
C CYS A 36 -18.84 14.06 3.00
N GLY A 37 -18.05 15.13 3.13
CA GLY A 37 -18.48 16.50 2.83
C GLY A 37 -18.83 16.71 1.35
N ASP A 38 -18.03 16.14 0.45
CA ASP A 38 -18.26 16.17 -1.00
C ASP A 38 -19.57 15.44 -1.39
N ARG A 39 -20.03 14.50 -0.55
CA ARG A 39 -21.33 13.81 -0.67
C ARG A 39 -22.45 14.44 0.18
N GLY A 40 -22.26 15.66 0.66
CA GLY A 40 -23.28 16.43 1.39
C GLY A 40 -23.39 16.13 2.90
N VAL A 41 -22.47 15.35 3.47
CA VAL A 41 -22.49 14.95 4.88
C VAL A 41 -21.32 15.59 5.64
N SER A 42 -21.61 16.62 6.43
CA SER A 42 -20.60 17.28 7.27
C SER A 42 -20.30 16.47 8.52
N VAL A 43 -19.05 16.01 8.67
CA VAL A 43 -18.56 15.26 9.84
C VAL A 43 -17.17 15.74 10.25
N CYS A 44 -16.81 15.59 11.52
CA CYS A 44 -15.45 15.84 11.97
C CYS A 44 -14.57 14.58 11.86
N ALA A 45 -13.25 14.76 11.75
CA ALA A 45 -12.31 13.65 11.64
C ALA A 45 -12.34 12.73 12.87
N THR A 46 -12.71 13.25 14.04
CA THR A 46 -12.89 12.48 15.28
C THR A 46 -14.07 11.52 15.19
N THR A 47 -15.21 11.98 14.64
CA THR A 47 -16.39 11.11 14.42
C THR A 47 -16.07 10.01 13.43
N VAL A 48 -15.37 10.32 12.33
CA VAL A 48 -14.90 9.32 11.37
C VAL A 48 -13.98 8.29 12.05
N SER A 49 -13.04 8.75 12.88
CA SER A 49 -12.14 7.86 13.63
C SER A 49 -12.89 6.90 14.56
N ARG A 50 -13.91 7.39 15.26
CA ARG A 50 -14.75 6.57 16.16
C ARG A 50 -15.51 5.51 15.37
N LEU A 51 -16.16 5.90 14.28
CA LEU A 51 -16.95 4.98 13.46
C LEU A 51 -16.09 3.91 12.80
N LEU A 52 -14.89 4.26 12.32
CA LEU A 52 -13.94 3.27 11.82
C LEU A 52 -13.56 2.25 12.90
N LYS A 53 -13.36 2.67 14.15
CA LYS A 53 -13.10 1.75 15.26
C LYS A 53 -14.30 0.86 15.58
N ASP A 54 -15.51 1.41 15.55
CA ASP A 54 -16.74 0.65 15.77
C ASP A 54 -16.96 -0.40 14.67
N MET A 55 -16.42 -0.15 13.48
CA MET A 55 -16.37 -1.08 12.34
C MET A 55 -15.12 -1.98 12.33
N ASP A 56 -14.34 -2.01 13.41
CA ASP A 56 -13.09 -2.78 13.59
C ASP A 56 -11.95 -2.44 12.60
N TYR A 57 -11.97 -1.24 12.02
CA TYR A 57 -10.87 -0.76 11.18
C TYR A 57 -9.72 -0.19 12.00
N SER A 58 -8.52 -0.62 11.63
CA SER A 58 -7.27 0.03 12.01
C SER A 58 -6.82 1.01 10.92
N LEU A 59 -6.21 2.14 11.30
CA LEU A 59 -5.55 3.03 10.34
C LEU A 59 -4.11 2.55 10.12
N ARG A 60 -3.68 2.43 8.86
CA ARG A 60 -2.29 2.09 8.52
C ARG A 60 -1.71 3.04 7.49
N VAL A 61 -0.54 3.60 7.82
CA VAL A 61 0.27 4.35 6.86
C VAL A 61 1.31 3.41 6.27
N ASN A 62 1.51 3.52 4.96
CA ASN A 62 2.62 2.85 4.30
C ASN A 62 3.94 3.45 4.76
N ARG A 63 4.67 2.73 5.61
CA ARG A 63 6.06 3.04 5.91
C ARG A 63 6.95 2.19 5.01
N LYS A 64 7.39 2.76 3.88
CA LYS A 64 8.50 2.17 3.12
C LYS A 64 9.77 2.45 3.92
N THR A 65 10.39 1.41 4.47
CA THR A 65 11.76 1.53 4.97
C THR A 65 12.64 1.69 3.74
N ILE A 66 13.20 2.89 3.53
CA ILE A 66 14.25 3.08 2.54
C ILE A 66 15.42 2.23 3.05
N ALA A 67 15.80 1.20 2.30
CA ALA A 67 16.97 0.39 2.64
C ALA A 67 18.19 1.33 2.80
N GLU A 68 19.06 0.99 3.75
CA GLU A 68 20.23 1.79 4.11
C GLU A 68 21.00 2.22 2.85
N THR A 69 21.14 3.52 2.64
CA THR A 69 21.72 4.10 1.41
C THR A 69 23.24 3.95 1.35
N ARG A 70 23.86 3.41 2.41
CA ARG A 70 25.31 3.30 2.60
C ARG A 70 25.80 1.84 2.71
N HIS A 71 25.27 0.94 1.89
CA HIS A 71 25.87 -0.38 1.75
C HIS A 71 26.95 -0.35 0.66
N PRO A 72 28.20 -0.78 0.93
CA PRO A 72 29.30 -0.74 -0.05
C PRO A 72 28.95 -1.48 -1.34
N ASP A 73 28.26 -2.61 -1.25
CA ASP A 73 27.85 -3.40 -2.42
C ASP A 73 26.46 -3.04 -3.00
N ARG A 74 25.84 -1.92 -2.62
CA ARG A 74 24.49 -1.55 -3.11
C ARG A 74 24.43 -1.53 -4.65
N ASN A 75 25.52 -1.11 -5.29
CA ASN A 75 25.57 -0.97 -6.74
C ASN A 75 25.89 -2.28 -7.48
N ARG A 76 26.44 -3.27 -6.79
CA ARG A 76 26.97 -4.49 -7.41
C ARG A 76 25.91 -5.28 -8.18
N GLN A 77 24.69 -5.36 -7.64
CA GLN A 77 23.59 -6.03 -8.34
C GLN A 77 23.22 -5.30 -9.64
N PHE A 78 23.23 -3.97 -9.65
CA PHE A 78 22.91 -3.18 -10.83
C PHE A 78 23.99 -3.29 -11.90
N GLU A 79 25.26 -3.33 -11.50
CA GLU A 79 26.39 -3.57 -12.40
C GLU A 79 26.22 -4.93 -13.11
N ILE A 80 25.97 -6.00 -12.36
CA ILE A 80 25.74 -7.35 -12.93
C ILE A 80 24.54 -7.35 -13.88
N ILE A 81 23.42 -6.71 -13.50
CA ILE A 81 22.24 -6.63 -14.36
C ILE A 81 22.55 -5.88 -15.65
N ASN A 82 23.31 -4.79 -15.58
CA ASN A 82 23.65 -3.99 -16.76
C ASN A 82 24.60 -4.75 -17.71
N GLU A 83 25.59 -5.44 -17.16
CA GLU A 83 26.48 -6.31 -17.95
C GLU A 83 25.69 -7.43 -18.63
N THR A 84 24.77 -8.07 -17.90
CA THR A 84 23.92 -9.13 -18.44
C THR A 84 23.01 -8.59 -19.54
N LYS A 85 22.37 -7.43 -19.34
CA LYS A 85 21.54 -6.81 -20.37
C LYS A 85 22.33 -6.54 -21.65
N LYS A 86 23.52 -5.95 -21.53
CA LYS A 86 24.37 -5.64 -22.67
C LYS A 86 24.72 -6.91 -23.47
N TYR A 87 25.07 -8.00 -22.79
CA TYR A 87 25.35 -9.27 -23.44
C TYR A 87 24.15 -9.81 -24.25
N PHE A 88 22.93 -9.71 -23.71
CA PHE A 88 21.70 -10.16 -24.39
C PHE A 88 21.35 -9.24 -25.56
N GLU A 89 21.50 -7.92 -25.41
CA GLU A 89 21.33 -6.93 -26.49
C GLU A 89 22.29 -7.20 -27.65
N ASP A 90 23.58 -7.38 -27.37
CA ASP A 90 24.61 -7.67 -28.38
C ASP A 90 24.35 -9.01 -29.09
N SER A 91 23.68 -9.94 -28.42
CA SER A 91 23.30 -11.27 -28.96
C SER A 91 21.93 -11.28 -29.65
N GLY A 92 21.24 -10.14 -29.74
CA GLY A 92 19.88 -10.04 -30.30
C GLY A 92 18.81 -10.83 -29.52
N GLN A 93 19.09 -11.13 -28.25
CA GLN A 93 18.21 -11.91 -27.38
C GLN A 93 17.27 -11.02 -26.55
N PRO A 94 16.06 -11.50 -26.24
CA PRO A 94 15.09 -10.73 -25.47
C PRO A 94 15.51 -10.56 -24.00
N ILE A 95 15.24 -9.39 -23.43
CA ILE A 95 15.43 -9.09 -22.01
C ILE A 95 14.06 -9.04 -21.34
N ILE A 96 13.86 -9.85 -20.29
CA ILE A 96 12.64 -9.88 -19.50
C ILE A 96 12.98 -9.50 -18.06
N SER A 97 12.29 -8.50 -17.51
CA SER A 97 12.42 -8.11 -16.11
C SER A 97 11.27 -8.71 -15.31
N VAL A 98 11.60 -9.55 -14.32
CA VAL A 98 10.62 -10.15 -13.41
C VAL A 98 10.92 -9.70 -11.98
N ASP A 99 9.94 -9.12 -11.31
CA ASP A 99 10.01 -8.77 -9.89
C ASP A 99 9.12 -9.71 -9.09
N VAL A 100 9.66 -10.30 -8.01
CA VAL A 100 8.91 -11.21 -7.14
C VAL A 100 8.95 -10.68 -5.73
N ARG A 101 7.76 -10.43 -5.18
CA ARG A 101 7.61 -10.06 -3.78
C ARG A 101 7.52 -11.32 -2.93
N LYS A 102 8.50 -11.54 -2.05
CA LYS A 102 8.41 -12.61 -1.05
C LYS A 102 7.23 -12.32 -0.11
N GLY A 103 6.25 -13.21 -0.09
CA GLY A 103 5.25 -13.26 0.97
C GLY A 103 5.95 -13.58 2.28
N ILE A 104 5.81 -12.71 3.28
CA ILE A 104 6.25 -12.99 4.64
C ILE A 104 4.99 -13.48 5.36
N ASP A 105 4.90 -14.79 5.59
CA ASP A 105 3.93 -15.32 6.55
C ASP A 105 4.25 -14.73 7.92
N ARG A 106 3.24 -14.15 8.57
CA ARG A 106 3.32 -13.56 9.91
C ARG A 106 2.49 -14.36 10.87
#